data_AF-A0A950X6J9-F1
#
_entry.id   AF-A0A950X6J9-F1
#
_cell.length_a   1.000
_cell.length_b   1.000
_cell.length_c   1.000
_cell.angle_alpha   90.00
_cell.angle_beta   90.00
_cell.angle_gamma   90.00
#
_symmetry.space_group_name_H-M   'P 1'
#
loop_
_entity.id
_entity.type
_entity.pdbx_description
1 polymer ?
#
loop_
_entity_poly.entity_id
_entity_poly.type
_entity_poly.pdbx_seq_one_letter_code
_entity_poly.pdbx_strand_id
1 'polypeptide(L)' 'MTVWFPIRFGAPGRHDRFVKAVTDVSLSISPGKTLGLVGESGSGKTTVGKAILRLVPITSGTIRLAG' A
#
# COMPACT_ATOMS: atom_id res chain seq x y z
N MET A 1 1.96 7.47 -0.06
CA MET A 1 2.06 6.29 0.83
C MET A 1 2.74 5.14 0.10
N THR A 2 3.45 4.30 0.84
CA THR A 2 4.25 3.21 0.28
C THR A 2 3.98 1.91 1.03
N VAL A 3 3.88 0.79 0.31
CA VAL A 3 3.68 -0.55 0.86
C VAL A 3 4.63 -1.52 0.18
N TRP A 4 5.68 -1.90 0.90
CA TRP A 4 6.70 -2.84 0.46
C TRP A 4 6.70 -4.08 1.37
N PHE A 5 6.66 -5.25 0.76
CA PHE A 5 6.67 -6.52 1.49
C PHE A 5 8.09 -7.09 1.56
N PRO A 6 8.60 -7.46 2.75
CA PRO A 6 9.91 -8.08 2.86
C PRO A 6 9.90 -9.47 2.23
N ILE A 7 10.93 -9.77 1.45
CA ILE A 7 11.16 -11.09 0.87
C ILE A 7 12.00 -11.89 1.87
N ARG A 8 11.48 -13.01 2.36
CA ARG A 8 12.23 -13.93 3.23
C ARG A 8 12.95 -14.96 2.37
N PHE A 9 14.25 -14.75 2.14
CA PHE A 9 15.15 -15.77 1.60
C PHE A 9 16.45 -15.75 2.41
N GLY A 10 16.79 -16.86 3.06
CA GLY A 10 18.01 -17.03 3.86
C GLY A 10 17.77 -17.09 5.37
N ALA A 11 18.85 -16.88 6.13
CA ALA A 11 18.87 -16.95 7.59
C ALA A 11 17.90 -15.93 8.24
N PRO A 12 17.33 -16.24 9.42
CA PRO A 12 16.41 -15.37 10.13
C PRO A 12 17.05 -13.99 10.41
N GLY A 13 16.35 -12.91 10.02
CA GLY A 13 16.74 -11.52 10.30
C GLY A 13 17.26 -10.71 9.12
N ARG A 14 17.54 -11.33 7.97
CA ARG A 14 18.06 -10.60 6.79
C ARG A 14 16.92 -10.24 5.82
N HIS A 15 16.53 -8.97 5.80
CA HIS A 15 15.52 -8.42 4.89
C HIS A 15 16.17 -7.55 3.81
N ASP A 16 17.09 -8.12 3.04
CA ASP A 16 17.84 -7.35 2.01
C ASP A 16 17.02 -7.09 0.74
N ARG A 17 15.83 -7.69 0.62
CA ARG A 17 14.97 -7.56 -0.57
C ARG A 17 13.53 -7.32 -0.20
N PHE A 18 12.87 -6.47 -1.00
CA PHE A 18 11.47 -6.11 -0.84
C PHE A 18 10.73 -6.23 -2.17
N VAL A 19 9.49 -6.70 -2.13
CA VAL A 19 8.52 -6.53 -3.22
C VAL A 19 7.88 -5.15 -3.08
N LYS A 20 8.09 -4.29 -4.06
CA LYS A 20 7.51 -2.94 -4.11
C LYS A 20 6.07 -2.99 -4.64
N ALA A 21 5.11 -3.33 -3.79
CA ALA A 21 3.72 -3.46 -4.23
C ALA A 21 3.03 -2.12 -4.50
N VAL A 22 3.36 -1.08 -3.72
CA VAL A 22 2.91 0.30 -3.92
C VAL A 22 4.07 1.22 -3.57
N THR A 23 4.41 2.16 -4.46
CA THR A 23 5.47 3.15 -4.23
C THR A 23 4.89 4.54 -4.40
N ASP A 24 4.94 5.33 -3.33
CA ASP A 24 4.61 6.75 -3.29
C ASP A 24 3.27 7.17 -3.93
N VAL A 25 2.17 6.47 -3.56
CA VAL A 25 0.82 6.81 -4.04
C VAL A 25 0.17 7.85 -3.14
N SER A 26 -0.39 8.91 -3.74
CA SER A 26 -1.15 9.95 -3.04
C SER A 26 -2.58 9.99 -3.57
N LEU A 27 -3.56 9.89 -2.66
CA LEU A 27 -4.99 9.88 -2.96
C LEU A 27 -5.72 10.81 -1.98
N SER A 28 -6.73 11.51 -2.48
CA SER A 28 -7.64 12.32 -1.67
C SER A 28 -9.06 12.11 -2.17
N ILE A 29 -10.02 11.96 -1.25
CA ILE A 29 -11.43 11.75 -1.57
C ILE A 29 -12.24 12.75 -0.75
N SER A 30 -12.89 13.69 -1.42
CA SER A 30 -13.76 14.67 -0.77
C SER A 30 -15.05 14.01 -0.25
N PRO A 31 -15.70 14.60 0.77
CA PRO A 31 -16.98 14.10 1.27
C PRO A 31 -18.03 13.91 0.16
N GLY A 32 -18.75 12.79 0.21
CA GLY A 32 -19.79 12.46 -0.79
C GLY A 32 -19.25 12.08 -2.17
N LYS A 33 -17.93 11.90 -2.34
CA LYS A 33 -17.34 11.44 -3.61
C LYS A 33 -16.97 9.95 -3.54
N THR A 34 -17.06 9.31 -4.70
CA THR A 34 -16.62 7.94 -4.92
C THR A 34 -15.41 7.95 -5.84
N LEU A 35 -14.35 7.25 -5.44
CA LEU A 35 -13.13 7.05 -6.24
C LEU A 35 -13.07 5.60 -6.70
N GLY A 36 -12.99 5.37 -8.02
CA GLY A 36 -12.69 4.06 -8.60
C GLY A 36 -11.20 3.91 -8.88
N LEU A 37 -10.56 2.87 -8.34
CA LEU A 37 -9.15 2.55 -8.63
C LEU A 37 -9.06 1.40 -9.63
N VAL A 38 -8.61 1.70 -10.85
CA VAL A 38 -8.54 0.75 -11.98
C VAL A 38 -7.11 0.56 -12.48
N GLY A 39 -6.87 -0.54 -13.21
CA GLY A 39 -5.55 -0.88 -13.77
C GLY A 39 -5.37 -2.39 -13.96
N GLU A 40 -4.26 -2.79 -14.57
CA GLU A 40 -3.95 -4.19 -14.90
C GLU A 40 -3.81 -5.10 -13.67
N SER A 41 -3.96 -6.42 -13.86
CA SER A 41 -3.71 -7.38 -12.78
C SER A 41 -2.30 -7.21 -12.22
N GLY A 42 -2.17 -7.20 -10.88
CA GLY A 42 -0.87 -7.00 -10.21
C GLY A 42 -0.44 -5.55 -10.01
N SER A 43 -1.19 -4.54 -10.50
CA SER A 43 -0.81 -3.12 -10.37
C SER A 43 -0.87 -2.52 -8.95
N GLY A 44 -1.20 -3.32 -7.92
CA GLY A 44 -1.22 -2.86 -6.53
C GLY A 44 -2.56 -2.33 -6.00
N LYS A 45 -3.64 -2.37 -6.78
CA LYS A 45 -4.99 -1.88 -6.37
C LYS A 45 -5.49 -2.47 -5.05
N THR A 46 -5.46 -3.81 -4.94
CA THR A 46 -5.86 -4.54 -3.73
C THR A 46 -4.96 -4.19 -2.55
N THR A 47 -3.67 -3.95 -2.80
CA THR A 47 -2.71 -3.54 -1.76
C THR A 47 -3.02 -2.14 -1.24
N VAL A 48 -3.34 -1.19 -2.11
CA VAL A 48 -3.80 0.15 -1.74
C VAL A 48 -5.07 0.06 -0.88
N GLY A 49 -6.09 -0.69 -1.34
CA GLY A 49 -7.34 -0.87 -0.59
C GLY A 49 -7.12 -1.48 0.79
N LYS A 50 -6.33 -2.55 0.88
CA LYS A 50 -5.97 -3.18 2.16
C LYS A 50 -5.21 -2.23 3.09
N ALA A 51 -4.30 -1.40 2.56
CA ALA A 51 -3.57 -0.41 3.36
C ALA A 51 -4.50 0.69 3.92
N ILE A 52 -5.43 1.19 3.11
CA ILE A 52 -6.44 2.18 3.55
C ILE A 52 -7.30 1.60 4.68
N LEU A 53 -7.70 0.33 4.55
CA LEU A 53 -8.46 -0.41 5.58
C LEU A 53 -7.59 -0.86 6.77
N ARG A 54 -6.30 -0.49 6.82
CA ARG A 54 -5.33 -0.89 7.85
C ARG A 54 -5.16 -2.41 8.01
N LEU A 55 -5.45 -3.20 6.98
CA LEU A 55 -5.26 -4.65 6.95
C LEU A 55 -3.82 -5.06 6.63
N VAL A 56 -3.04 -4.13 6.08
CA VAL A 56 -1.61 -4.30 5.76
C VAL A 56 -0.87 -3.05 6.25
N PRO A 57 0.30 -3.20 6.89
CA PRO A 57 1.09 -2.05 7.32
C PRO A 57 1.64 -1.26 6.13
N ILE A 58 1.66 0.07 6.26
CA ILE A 58 2.40 0.94 5.34
C ILE A 58 3.88 0.97 5.73
N THR A 59 4.75 0.99 4.74
CA THR A 59 6.20 1.17 4.92
C THR A 59 6.54 2.63 5.19
N SER A 60 5.83 3.57 4.52
CA SER A 60 6.00 5.00 4.75
C SER A 60 4.78 5.83 4.28
N GLY A 61 4.71 7.07 4.76
CA GLY A 61 3.63 8.01 4.49
C GLY A 61 2.54 7.98 5.56
N THR A 62 1.37 8.52 5.24
CA THR A 62 0.26 8.66 6.19
C THR A 62 -1.08 8.37 5.54
N ILE A 63 -2.03 7.87 6.33
CA ILE A 63 -3.43 7.69 5.93
C ILE A 63 -4.29 8.40 6.97
N ARG A 64 -5.13 9.34 6.52
CA ARG A 64 -6.07 10.10 7.35
C ARG A 64 -7.50 9.79 6.88
N LEU A 65 -8.40 9.53 7.81
CA LEU A 65 -9.81 9.21 7.54
C LEU A 65 -10.68 10.13 8.40
N ALA A 66 -11.68 10.76 7.79
CA ALA A 66 -12.64 11.66 8.44
C ALA A 66 -12.05 12.95 9.08
N GLY A 67 -10.87 13.39 8.63
CA GLY A 67 -10.21 14.59 9.16
C GLY A 67 -9.36 14.25 10.36
#